data_AF-A0A737SV78-F1
#
_entry.id   AF-A0A737SV78-F1
#
_cell.length_a   1.000
_cell.length_b   1.000
_cell.length_c   1.000
_cell.angle_alpha   90.00
_cell.angle_beta   90.00
_cell.angle_gamma   90.00
#
_symmetry.space_group_name_H-M   'P 1'
#
loop_
_entity.id
_entity.type
_entity.pdbx_description
1 polymer ?
#
loop_
_entity_poly.entity_id
_entity_poly.type
_entity_poly.pdbx_seq_one_letter_code
_entity_poly.pdbx_strand_id
1 'polypeptide(L)'
;ESNPLHSLWQRLPEDIRLSPDTYLATNSPQGPWWILGWAERVPGVDEVLPAPLPPYRVLTGLADNFGRTLRYQRAADDEYSGNITGVTDGAGRRFHLVLTTQAQRAQAARQAGKSAAQAYPETLPATEYGTDSGIRLSQVWLAHEPDAEG
;
A
#
# COMPACT_ATOMS: atom_id res chain seq x y z
N GLU A 1 15.46 -34.02 0.96
CA GLU A 1 15.25 -32.91 1.90
C GLU A 1 14.21 -31.96 1.31
N SER A 2 13.17 -31.61 2.06
CA SER A 2 12.12 -30.71 1.57
C SER A 2 12.69 -29.30 1.46
N ASN A 3 12.47 -28.62 0.34
CA ASN A 3 12.89 -27.23 0.13
C ASN A 3 12.46 -26.37 1.34
N PRO A 4 13.37 -25.61 2.00
CA PRO A 4 13.02 -24.78 3.16
C PRO A 4 11.86 -23.82 2.89
N LEU A 5 11.70 -23.37 1.65
CA LEU A 5 10.60 -22.52 1.21
C LEU A 5 9.25 -23.23 1.23
N HIS A 6 9.20 -24.57 1.12
CA HIS A 6 7.95 -25.32 1.19
C HIS A 6 7.30 -25.19 2.58
N SER A 7 8.06 -25.43 3.65
CA SER A 7 7.55 -25.33 5.02
C SER A 7 7.16 -23.89 5.37
N LEU A 8 7.89 -22.91 4.84
CA LEU A 8 7.57 -21.50 5.03
C LEU A 8 6.33 -21.09 4.22
N TRP A 9 6.20 -21.58 3.00
CA TRP A 9 5.04 -21.36 2.15
C TRP A 9 3.77 -21.84 2.83
N GLN A 10 3.76 -23.04 3.42
CA GLN A 10 2.60 -23.60 4.13
C GLN A 10 2.14 -22.77 5.35
N ARG A 11 2.99 -21.87 5.89
CA ARG A 11 2.61 -20.99 7.00
C ARG A 11 1.85 -19.75 6.58
N LEU A 12 1.81 -19.44 5.28
CA LEU A 12 1.03 -18.32 4.78
C LEU A 12 -0.48 -18.61 4.82
N PRO A 13 -1.30 -17.57 4.99
CA PRO A 13 -2.74 -17.64 4.77
C PRO A 13 -3.09 -18.33 3.44
N GLU A 14 -4.15 -19.13 3.48
CA GLU A 14 -4.58 -19.95 2.34
C GLU A 14 -4.98 -19.13 1.11
N ASP A 15 -5.67 -18.02 1.33
CA ASP A 15 -6.07 -17.08 0.28
C ASP A 15 -4.87 -16.55 -0.51
N ILE A 16 -3.74 -16.25 0.17
CA ILE A 16 -2.49 -15.84 -0.48
C ILE A 16 -1.89 -17.01 -1.27
N ARG A 17 -1.87 -18.22 -0.69
CA ARG A 17 -1.27 -19.40 -1.33
C ARG A 17 -2.01 -19.86 -2.57
N LEU A 18 -3.33 -19.74 -2.57
CA LEU A 18 -4.20 -20.23 -3.64
C LEU A 18 -4.52 -19.16 -4.70
N SER A 19 -4.12 -17.91 -4.47
CA SER A 19 -4.40 -16.81 -5.40
C SER A 19 -3.61 -16.96 -6.71
N PRO A 20 -4.29 -17.00 -7.88
CA PRO A 20 -3.61 -17.03 -9.18
C PRO A 20 -2.97 -15.67 -9.55
N ASP A 21 -3.37 -14.61 -8.87
CA ASP A 21 -3.06 -13.22 -9.21
C ASP A 21 -2.03 -12.60 -8.27
N THR A 22 -1.49 -13.39 -7.35
CA THR A 22 -0.54 -12.94 -6.32
C THR A 22 0.82 -13.59 -6.51
N TYR A 23 1.84 -12.75 -6.54
CA TYR A 23 3.25 -13.14 -6.57
C TYR A 23 3.88 -12.80 -5.23
N LEU A 24 4.70 -13.71 -4.71
CA LEU A 24 5.50 -13.45 -3.53
C LEU A 24 6.94 -13.20 -3.91
N ALA A 25 7.49 -12.11 -3.39
CA ALA A 25 8.90 -11.82 -3.47
C ALA A 25 9.48 -11.71 -2.06
N THR A 26 10.68 -12.23 -1.84
CA THR A 26 11.44 -12.02 -0.61
C THR A 26 12.93 -12.15 -0.91
N ASN A 27 13.76 -11.38 -0.22
CA ASN A 27 15.20 -11.56 -0.22
C ASN A 27 15.69 -12.55 0.87
N SER A 28 14.76 -13.03 1.71
CA SER A 28 15.04 -13.89 2.86
C SER A 28 13.93 -14.92 3.08
N PRO A 29 14.25 -16.20 3.28
CA PRO A 29 13.25 -17.20 3.69
C PRO A 29 12.51 -16.80 4.98
N GLN A 30 13.14 -16.02 5.86
CA GLN A 30 12.55 -15.59 7.13
C GLN A 30 11.64 -14.35 7.00
N GLY A 31 11.63 -13.70 5.83
CA GLY A 31 10.81 -12.52 5.53
C GLY A 31 11.41 -11.18 5.95
N PRO A 32 10.68 -10.07 5.72
CA PRO A 32 9.28 -9.99 5.27
C PRO A 32 9.09 -10.41 3.80
N TRP A 33 7.92 -10.98 3.49
CA TRP A 33 7.52 -11.39 2.14
C TRP A 33 6.60 -10.32 1.55
N TRP A 34 6.99 -9.80 0.39
CA TRP A 34 6.22 -8.84 -0.37
C TRP A 34 5.12 -9.55 -1.15
N ILE A 35 3.88 -9.10 -0.93
CA ILE A 35 2.71 -9.58 -1.68
C ILE A 35 2.51 -8.62 -2.85
N LEU A 36 2.81 -9.10 -4.05
CA LEU A 36 2.70 -8.35 -5.29
C LEU A 36 1.47 -8.84 -6.05
N GLY A 37 0.57 -7.94 -6.38
CA GLY A 37 -0.64 -8.27 -7.12
C GLY A 37 -1.01 -7.20 -8.12
N TRP A 38 -2.27 -7.23 -8.48
CA TRP A 38 -2.90 -6.27 -9.35
C TRP A 38 -3.39 -5.10 -8.50
N ALA A 39 -3.09 -3.87 -8.92
CA ALA A 39 -3.91 -2.77 -8.43
C ALA A 39 -5.28 -2.92 -9.09
N GLU A 40 -6.34 -3.05 -8.29
CA GLU A 40 -7.70 -2.91 -8.81
C GLU A 40 -7.77 -1.56 -9.54
N ARG A 41 -7.97 -1.64 -10.85
CA ARG A 41 -8.22 -0.49 -11.71
C ARG A 41 -9.60 -0.70 -12.31
N VAL A 42 -10.40 0.35 -12.28
CA VAL A 42 -11.65 0.39 -13.04
C VAL A 42 -11.30 0.58 -14.52
N PRO A 43 -11.68 -0.34 -15.42
CA PRO A 43 -11.47 -0.15 -16.85
C PRO A 43 -12.18 1.10 -17.34
N GLY A 44 -11.56 1.83 -18.27
CA GLY A 44 -12.21 2.99 -18.90
C GLY A 44 -13.46 2.58 -19.68
N VAL A 45 -14.42 3.48 -19.82
CA VAL A 45 -15.69 3.21 -20.54
C VAL A 45 -15.52 2.71 -21.98
N ASP A 46 -14.40 3.06 -22.63
CA ASP A 46 -14.07 2.65 -24.00
C ASP A 46 -13.01 1.54 -24.06
N GLU A 47 -12.65 0.93 -22.93
CA GLU A 47 -11.60 -0.08 -22.85
C GLU A 47 -12.15 -1.48 -23.21
N VAL A 48 -11.53 -2.15 -24.19
CA VAL A 48 -11.91 -3.51 -24.61
C VAL A 48 -11.47 -4.51 -23.55
N LEU A 49 -12.40 -5.34 -23.08
CA LEU A 49 -12.14 -6.35 -22.04
C LEU A 49 -11.67 -7.70 -22.62
N PRO A 50 -10.75 -8.39 -21.92
CA PRO A 50 -10.09 -7.95 -20.70
C PRO A 50 -9.00 -6.90 -20.98
N ALA A 51 -8.93 -5.88 -20.11
CA ALA A 51 -7.89 -4.86 -20.18
C ALA A 51 -6.50 -5.52 -20.17
N PRO A 52 -5.54 -5.03 -20.98
CA PRO A 52 -4.21 -5.60 -21.02
C PRO A 52 -3.52 -5.52 -19.64
N LEU A 53 -2.82 -6.59 -19.34
CA LEU A 53 -2.08 -6.78 -18.10
C LEU A 53 -0.98 -5.72 -17.94
N PRO A 54 -0.93 -4.93 -16.83
CA PRO A 54 0.14 -3.96 -16.63
C PRO A 54 1.52 -4.63 -16.60
N PRO A 55 2.57 -3.96 -17.12
CA PRO A 55 3.92 -4.52 -17.17
C PRO A 55 4.58 -4.60 -15.79
N TYR A 56 3.97 -4.01 -14.75
CA TYR A 56 4.42 -4.07 -13.37
C TYR A 56 3.34 -4.69 -12.47
N ARG A 57 3.78 -5.22 -11.32
CA ARG A 57 2.89 -5.61 -10.22
C ARG A 57 3.00 -4.59 -9.11
N VAL A 58 1.91 -4.39 -8.40
CA VAL A 58 1.82 -3.42 -7.32
C VAL A 58 1.94 -4.14 -5.99
N LEU A 59 2.65 -3.53 -5.04
CA LEU A 59 2.71 -4.04 -3.66
C LEU A 59 1.33 -3.91 -3.02
N THR A 60 0.64 -5.03 -2.83
CA THR A 60 -0.71 -5.12 -2.26
C THR A 60 -0.68 -5.58 -0.81
N GLY A 61 0.48 -5.98 -0.29
CA GLY A 61 0.62 -6.31 1.12
C GLY A 61 2.01 -6.78 1.53
N LEU A 62 2.14 -7.09 2.81
CA LEU A 62 3.29 -7.74 3.42
C LEU A 62 2.80 -8.93 4.23
N ALA A 63 3.60 -9.99 4.25
CA ALA A 63 3.46 -11.10 5.19
C ALA A 63 4.79 -11.34 5.89
N ASP A 64 4.75 -11.87 7.11
CA ASP A 64 5.93 -12.46 7.73
C ASP A 64 5.82 -13.98 7.84
N ASN A 65 6.90 -14.62 8.31
CA ASN A 65 6.98 -16.06 8.48
C ASN A 65 6.13 -16.61 9.64
N PHE A 66 5.49 -15.75 10.43
CA PHE A 66 4.53 -16.10 11.48
C PHE A 66 3.08 -16.05 10.99
N GLY A 67 2.85 -15.73 9.71
CA GLY A 67 1.52 -15.62 9.13
C GLY A 67 0.82 -14.28 9.42
N ARG A 68 1.52 -13.31 10.03
CA ARG A 68 0.96 -11.96 10.20
C ARG A 68 1.02 -11.23 8.87
N THR A 69 -0.09 -10.60 8.51
CA THR A 69 -0.23 -9.91 7.23
C THR A 69 -0.62 -8.45 7.40
N LEU A 70 -0.23 -7.65 6.43
CA LEU A 70 -0.80 -6.33 6.16
C LEU A 70 -1.28 -6.35 4.72
N ARG A 71 -2.55 -6.04 4.50
CA ARG A 71 -3.15 -5.86 3.17
C ARG A 71 -3.37 -4.38 2.92
N TYR A 72 -2.93 -3.90 1.78
CA TYR A 72 -2.97 -2.49 1.40
C TYR A 72 -4.14 -2.21 0.47
N GLN A 73 -4.97 -1.26 0.86
CA GLN A 73 -5.97 -0.64 -0.01
C GLN A 73 -5.36 0.62 -0.63
N ARG A 74 -5.54 0.77 -1.94
CA ARG A 74 -5.04 1.91 -2.71
C ARG A 74 -6.19 2.73 -3.24
N ALA A 75 -6.00 4.04 -3.34
CA ALA A 75 -6.97 4.90 -4.01
C ALA A 75 -7.07 4.50 -5.48
N ALA A 76 -8.30 4.25 -5.95
CA ALA A 76 -8.56 3.91 -7.35
C ALA A 76 -8.35 5.15 -8.24
N ASP A 77 -8.95 6.27 -7.85
CA ASP A 77 -8.96 7.51 -8.62
C ASP A 77 -8.54 8.73 -7.75
N ASP A 78 -8.59 9.93 -8.33
CA ASP A 78 -8.27 11.24 -7.72
C ASP A 78 -6.78 11.56 -7.49
N GLU A 79 -6.52 12.66 -6.76
CA GLU A 79 -5.19 13.22 -6.43
C GLU A 79 -4.25 12.19 -5.77
N TYR A 80 -4.82 11.15 -5.15
CA TYR A 80 -4.07 10.10 -4.46
C TYR A 80 -4.03 8.76 -5.21
N SER A 81 -4.53 8.68 -6.45
CA SER A 81 -4.59 7.42 -7.21
C SER A 81 -3.29 6.61 -7.13
N GLY A 82 -3.44 5.31 -6.86
CA GLY A 82 -2.34 4.39 -6.67
C GLY A 82 -1.64 4.47 -5.30
N ASN A 83 -1.85 5.49 -4.47
CA ASN A 83 -1.27 5.56 -3.12
C ASN A 83 -2.06 4.70 -2.13
N ILE A 84 -1.39 4.20 -1.09
CA ILE A 84 -2.01 3.42 -0.02
C ILE A 84 -2.84 4.35 0.87
N THR A 85 -4.15 4.12 0.93
CA THR A 85 -5.11 4.89 1.72
C THR A 85 -5.79 4.04 2.80
N GLY A 86 -5.55 2.73 2.79
CA GLY A 86 -6.00 1.84 3.84
C GLY A 86 -5.02 0.70 4.09
N VAL A 87 -5.02 0.21 5.32
CA VAL A 87 -4.32 -1.02 5.69
C VAL A 87 -5.25 -1.91 6.50
N THR A 88 -5.34 -3.18 6.15
CA THR A 88 -5.96 -4.21 7.01
C THR A 88 -4.87 -5.10 7.55
N ASP A 89 -4.80 -5.27 8.87
CA ASP A 89 -3.85 -6.21 9.47
C ASP A 89 -4.41 -7.63 9.58
N GLY A 90 -3.55 -8.58 9.95
CA GLY A 90 -3.94 -9.98 10.11
C GLY A 90 -4.93 -10.26 11.24
N ALA A 91 -5.18 -9.28 12.13
CA ALA A 91 -6.23 -9.39 13.14
C ALA A 91 -7.59 -8.91 12.61
N GLY A 92 -7.66 -8.36 11.39
CA GLY A 92 -8.87 -7.81 10.80
C GLY A 92 -9.11 -6.33 11.10
N ARG A 93 -8.19 -5.66 11.82
CA ARG A 93 -8.30 -4.22 12.07
C ARG A 93 -8.07 -3.46 10.77
N ARG A 94 -8.93 -2.49 10.49
CA ARG A 94 -8.83 -1.64 9.30
C ARG A 94 -8.41 -0.24 9.70
N PHE A 95 -7.34 0.23 9.11
CA PHE A 95 -6.78 1.56 9.29
C PHE A 95 -7.03 2.38 8.04
N HIS A 96 -7.47 3.62 8.21
CA HIS A 96 -7.53 4.63 7.17
C HIS A 96 -6.32 5.55 7.26
N LEU A 97 -5.60 5.68 6.16
CA LEU A 97 -4.41 6.53 6.04
C LEU A 97 -4.82 7.84 5.36
N VAL A 98 -4.77 8.94 6.11
CA VAL A 98 -5.06 10.26 5.57
C VAL A 98 -3.80 10.78 4.90
N LEU A 99 -3.92 11.06 3.61
CA LEU A 99 -2.85 11.62 2.81
C LEU A 99 -3.04 13.13 2.69
N THR A 100 -1.93 13.83 2.48
CA THR A 100 -1.92 15.25 2.21
C THR A 100 -0.83 15.58 1.20
N THR A 101 -1.00 16.67 0.46
CA THR A 101 0.01 17.17 -0.47
C THR A 101 0.84 18.29 0.15
N GLN A 102 2.04 18.52 -0.39
CA GLN A 102 2.86 19.67 0.03
C GLN A 102 2.12 20.99 -0.13
N ALA A 103 1.28 21.15 -1.16
CA ALA A 103 0.47 22.35 -1.36
C ALA A 103 -0.52 22.56 -0.20
N GLN A 104 -1.22 21.52 0.23
CA GLN A 104 -2.12 21.56 1.38
C GLN A 104 -1.36 21.90 2.67
N ARG A 105 -0.16 21.32 2.87
CA ARG A 105 0.69 21.62 4.03
C ARG A 105 1.18 23.06 4.03
N ALA A 106 1.60 23.58 2.88
CA ALA A 106 2.00 24.97 2.72
C ALA A 106 0.84 25.93 3.02
N GLN A 107 -0.38 25.61 2.54
CA GLN A 107 -1.58 26.38 2.84
C GLN A 107 -1.91 26.37 4.34
N ALA A 108 -1.88 25.20 4.99
CA ALA A 108 -2.13 25.10 6.43
C ALA A 108 -1.09 25.88 7.24
N ALA A 109 0.18 25.88 6.82
CA ALA A 109 1.24 26.66 7.45
C ALA A 109 1.01 28.18 7.30
N ARG A 110 0.60 28.65 6.12
CA ARG A 110 0.22 30.05 5.87
C ARG A 110 -0.92 30.48 6.80
N GLN A 111 -1.95 29.65 6.93
CA GLN A 111 -3.09 29.90 7.83
C GLN A 111 -2.69 29.94 9.31
N ALA A 112 -1.69 29.15 9.70
CA ALA A 112 -1.13 29.15 11.05
C ALA A 112 -0.14 30.30 11.33
N GLY A 113 0.02 31.26 10.40
CA GLY A 113 0.95 32.39 10.55
C GLY A 113 2.43 32.00 10.51
N LYS A 114 2.75 30.79 10.01
CA LYS A 114 4.13 30.32 9.86
C LYS A 114 4.68 30.73 8.49
N SER A 115 5.97 31.06 8.43
CA SER A 115 6.72 31.15 7.18
C SER A 115 6.66 29.80 6.46
N ALA A 116 5.77 29.67 5.46
CA ALA A 116 5.50 28.40 4.79
C ALA A 116 6.58 28.02 3.77
N ALA A 117 7.30 29.01 3.22
CA ALA A 117 8.20 28.82 2.08
C ALA A 117 9.43 27.95 2.40
N GLN A 118 9.92 27.95 3.65
CA GLN A 118 11.08 27.13 4.05
C GLN A 118 10.70 25.73 4.55
N ALA A 119 9.49 25.54 5.07
CA ALA A 119 9.07 24.26 5.65
C ALA A 119 8.44 23.30 4.63
N TYR A 120 7.84 23.83 3.57
CA TYR A 120 7.09 23.04 2.59
C TYR A 120 7.44 23.53 1.17
N PRO A 121 8.57 23.08 0.60
CA PRO A 121 8.94 23.46 -0.75
C PRO A 121 7.90 22.91 -1.74
N GLU A 122 7.44 23.76 -2.67
CA GLU A 122 6.46 23.39 -3.71
C GLU A 122 7.08 22.46 -4.76
N THR A 123 8.40 22.55 -4.97
CA THR A 123 9.17 21.63 -5.81
C THR A 123 10.03 20.73 -4.93
N LEU A 124 9.87 19.42 -5.12
CA LEU A 124 10.67 18.41 -4.42
C LEU A 124 11.75 17.86 -5.35
N PRO A 125 12.97 17.64 -4.84
CA PRO A 125 14.02 17.02 -5.63
C PRO A 125 13.63 15.60 -6.01
N ALA A 126 14.06 15.16 -7.19
CA ALA A 126 13.99 13.75 -7.54
C ALA A 126 14.89 12.93 -6.61
N THR A 127 14.46 11.70 -6.34
CA THR A 127 15.24 10.70 -5.59
C THR A 127 15.82 9.68 -6.58
N GLU A 128 16.69 8.80 -6.09
CA GLU A 128 17.14 7.62 -6.86
C GLU A 128 15.96 6.68 -7.24
N TYR A 129 14.82 6.82 -6.57
CA TYR A 129 13.58 6.07 -6.80
C TYR A 129 12.56 6.83 -7.67
N GLY A 130 12.96 7.95 -8.27
CA GLY A 130 12.12 8.77 -9.15
C GLY A 130 11.62 10.06 -8.51
N THR A 131 10.68 10.71 -9.21
CA THR A 131 10.10 12.00 -8.79
C THR A 131 9.22 11.84 -7.56
N ASP A 132 9.45 12.69 -6.57
CA ASP A 132 8.61 12.75 -5.38
C ASP A 132 7.27 13.45 -5.70
N SER A 133 6.16 12.74 -5.53
CA SER A 133 4.81 13.25 -5.80
C SER A 133 4.34 14.31 -4.79
N GLY A 134 5.09 14.55 -3.72
CA GLY A 134 4.72 15.48 -2.65
C GLY A 134 3.56 15.01 -1.79
N ILE A 135 3.09 13.78 -1.98
CA ILE A 135 2.09 13.13 -1.14
C ILE A 135 2.76 12.63 0.14
N ARG A 136 2.13 12.88 1.29
CA ARG A 136 2.62 12.51 2.61
C ARG A 136 1.49 11.98 3.47
N LEU A 137 1.80 10.99 4.30
CA LEU A 137 0.91 10.59 5.38
C LEU A 137 0.79 11.73 6.39
N SER A 138 -0.43 12.10 6.75
CA SER A 138 -0.71 13.10 7.80
C SER A 138 -1.21 12.43 9.08
N GLN A 139 -2.13 11.48 8.96
CA GLN A 139 -2.78 10.81 10.07
C GLN A 139 -3.12 9.35 9.73
N VAL A 140 -3.29 8.55 10.78
CA VAL A 140 -3.78 7.17 10.69
C VAL A 140 -4.93 7.02 11.66
N TRP A 141 -6.06 6.54 11.18
CA TRP A 141 -7.26 6.31 11.98
C TRP A 141 -7.59 4.82 12.00
N LEU A 142 -7.95 4.28 13.17
CA LEU A 142 -8.58 2.96 13.25
C LEU A 142 -10.04 3.11 12.80
N ALA A 143 -10.35 2.59 11.61
CA ALA A 143 -11.67 2.66 11.01
C ALA A 143 -12.57 1.48 11.40
N HIS A 144 -11.96 0.35 11.76
CA HIS A 144 -12.66 -0.82 12.26
C HIS A 144 -11.75 -1.64 13.16
N GLU A 145 -12.28 -1.98 14.32
CA GLU A 145 -11.74 -3.00 15.21
C GLU A 145 -12.72 -4.18 15.17
N PRO A 146 -12.25 -5.41 14.88
CA PRO A 146 -13.09 -6.58 15.01
C PRO A 146 -13.37 -6.83 16.48
N ASP A 147 -14.58 -7.30 16.80
CA ASP A 147 -14.91 -7.72 18.15
C ASP A 147 -13.92 -8.80 18.58
N ALA A 148 -13.34 -8.67 19.77
CA ALA A 148 -12.60 -9.76 20.38
C ALA A 148 -13.61 -10.89 20.61
N GLU A 149 -13.55 -11.96 19.81
CA GLU A 149 -14.28 -13.18 20.14
C GLU A 149 -13.87 -13.61 21.56
N GLY A 150 -14.86 -13.68 22.46
CA GLY A 150 -14.72 -14.18 23.82
C GLY A 150 -14.74 -15.71 23.87
#